data_AF-A0A2G1BRK9-F1
#
_entry.id   AF-A0A2G1BRK9-F1
#
_cell.length_a   1.000
_cell.length_b   1.000
_cell.length_c   1.000
_cell.angle_alpha   90.00
_cell.angle_beta   90.00
_cell.angle_gamma   90.00
#
_symmetry.space_group_name_H-M   'P 1'
#
loop_
_entity.id
_entity.type
_entity.pdbx_description
1 polymer ?
#
loop_
_entity_poly.entity_id
_entity_poly.type
_entity_poly.pdbx_seq_one_letter_code
_entity_poly.pdbx_strand_id
1 'polypeptide(L)'
;MKKQNFLWIAVMCFTLLFSCQSEDIVENESNKEEVQLAKESTVTINHTYDYYGKQFKVAYVYDEESGEVLKADGDVELAQEIFGDEERAPKSLFFDNQKEGSTDIQVKVFDNGEDLQEYASKVAEEFPGDQEATEGRSSKCNSYDLYGTGRFYFYKHAYYNTYMSGMSRMDRRYYRDHWVGSGYNDQLSSLIVKKPWNRRALVYLYQHSCYGGKVIGFYQSVGPSGFGVANLKWYTMSGWWFWRKSWNDQVSSTKGWAW
;
A
#
# COMPACT_ATOMS: atom_id res chain seq x y z
N MET A 1 -56.42 -24.30 28.25
CA MET A 1 -55.42 -23.22 28.08
C MET A 1 -55.53 -22.69 26.65
N LYS A 2 -56.59 -21.94 26.35
CA LYS A 2 -56.65 -20.47 26.17
C LYS A 2 -55.76 -19.95 25.03
N LYS A 3 -56.36 -19.92 23.83
CA LYS A 3 -55.92 -19.31 22.56
C LYS A 3 -55.80 -17.76 22.61
N GLN A 4 -55.40 -17.20 23.75
CA GLN A 4 -55.40 -15.75 24.01
C GLN A 4 -54.00 -15.11 23.98
N ASN A 5 -52.93 -15.90 23.87
CA ASN A 5 -51.55 -15.38 23.92
C ASN A 5 -50.86 -15.25 22.55
N PHE A 6 -51.55 -15.59 21.45
CA PHE A 6 -50.98 -15.43 20.10
C PHE A 6 -51.41 -14.14 19.39
N LEU A 7 -52.48 -13.49 19.85
CA LEU A 7 -53.00 -12.26 19.23
C LEU A 7 -52.23 -11.01 19.68
N TRP A 8 -51.60 -11.03 20.86
CA TRP A 8 -50.89 -9.88 21.42
C TRP A 8 -49.48 -9.67 20.85
N ILE A 9 -48.86 -10.70 20.26
CA ILE A 9 -47.55 -10.59 19.61
C ILE A 9 -47.69 -10.05 18.17
N ALA A 10 -48.83 -10.29 17.50
CA ALA A 10 -49.09 -9.79 16.15
C ALA A 10 -49.44 -8.28 16.09
N VAL A 11 -50.05 -7.73 17.16
CA VAL A 11 -50.41 -6.30 17.23
C VAL A 11 -49.21 -5.40 17.55
N MET A 12 -48.15 -5.96 18.16
CA MET A 12 -46.94 -5.20 18.53
C MET A 12 -45.94 -5.06 17.36
N CYS A 13 -46.05 -5.88 16.31
CA CYS A 13 -45.19 -5.81 15.13
C CYS A 13 -45.74 -4.92 14.00
N PHE A 14 -46.96 -4.38 14.12
CA PHE A 14 -47.61 -3.60 13.05
C PHE A 14 -47.69 -2.08 13.33
N THR A 15 -47.26 -1.61 14.50
CA THR A 15 -47.31 -0.19 14.90
C THR A 15 -45.98 0.56 14.77
N LEU A 16 -44.95 -0.05 14.19
CA LEU A 16 -43.66 0.62 13.92
C LEU A 16 -43.52 1.11 12.46
N LEU A 17 -44.57 1.04 11.63
CA LEU A 17 -44.49 1.39 10.21
C LEU A 17 -45.22 2.67 9.78
N PHE A 18 -45.86 3.46 10.66
CA PHE A 18 -46.47 4.73 10.23
C PHE A 18 -46.53 5.81 11.33
N SER A 19 -45.61 6.78 11.27
CA SER A 19 -45.68 8.21 11.70
C SER A 19 -44.24 8.69 12.00
N CYS A 20 -43.69 9.78 11.48
CA CYS A 20 -44.21 11.13 11.21
C CYS A 20 -43.61 11.65 9.89
N GLN A 21 -44.45 12.04 8.93
CA GLN A 21 -44.91 13.42 8.67
C GLN A 21 -43.96 14.21 7.77
N SER A 22 -44.41 14.31 6.52
CA SER A 22 -44.13 15.38 5.57
C SER A 22 -44.61 16.72 6.11
N GLU A 23 -43.76 17.74 6.06
CA GLU A 23 -44.17 19.14 6.00
C GLU A 23 -43.58 19.75 4.72
N ASP A 24 -44.47 20.15 3.81
CA ASP A 24 -44.16 21.02 2.69
C ASP A 24 -43.93 22.45 3.21
N ILE A 25 -42.84 23.10 2.79
CA ILE A 25 -42.70 24.56 2.86
C ILE A 25 -42.34 25.10 1.47
N VAL A 26 -43.15 26.08 1.08
CA VAL A 26 -43.24 26.84 -0.17
C VAL A 26 -41.95 27.61 -0.53
N GLU A 27 -41.76 27.74 -1.84
CA GLU A 27 -40.72 28.46 -2.59
C GLU A 27 -40.18 29.77 -2.00
N ASN A 28 -38.88 30.00 -2.20
CA ASN A 28 -38.36 31.33 -2.50
C ASN A 28 -37.13 31.22 -3.40
N GLU A 29 -37.28 31.62 -4.67
CA GLU A 29 -36.17 31.94 -5.57
C GLU A 29 -35.35 33.08 -4.94
N SER A 30 -34.09 32.83 -4.60
CA SER A 30 -33.10 33.90 -4.61
C SER A 30 -31.73 33.34 -4.99
N ASN A 31 -31.22 33.88 -6.10
CA ASN A 31 -29.85 33.73 -6.59
C ASN A 31 -28.83 33.75 -5.46
N LYS A 32 -28.25 32.59 -5.17
CA LYS A 32 -26.85 32.48 -4.80
C LYS A 32 -26.30 31.29 -5.58
N GLU A 33 -25.46 31.59 -6.56
CA GLU A 33 -24.45 30.67 -7.03
C GLU A 33 -23.63 30.21 -5.82
N GLU A 34 -24.04 29.13 -5.18
CA GLU A 34 -23.12 28.30 -4.43
C GLU A 34 -22.22 27.63 -5.45
N VAL A 35 -21.11 28.30 -5.77
CA VAL A 35 -19.91 27.58 -6.19
C VAL A 35 -19.46 26.79 -4.95
N GLN A 36 -20.10 25.64 -4.72
CA GLN A 36 -19.46 24.55 -4.00
C GLN A 36 -18.32 24.07 -4.89
N LEU A 37 -17.16 24.70 -4.72
CA LEU A 37 -15.89 24.03 -5.02
C LEU A 37 -15.81 22.85 -4.07
N ALA A 38 -16.43 21.73 -4.46
CA ALA A 38 -16.21 20.44 -3.85
C ALA A 38 -14.70 20.24 -3.82
N LYS A 39 -14.16 20.01 -2.62
CA LYS A 39 -12.77 19.62 -2.44
C LYS A 39 -12.65 18.28 -3.16
N GLU A 40 -12.13 18.27 -4.39
CA GLU A 40 -12.03 17.05 -5.18
C GLU A 40 -11.22 16.03 -4.37
N SER A 41 -11.89 14.99 -3.85
CA SER A 41 -11.28 13.88 -3.09
C SER A 41 -10.46 12.95 -3.99
N THR A 42 -10.29 13.35 -5.25
CA THR A 42 -9.69 12.55 -6.31
C THR A 42 -8.30 13.06 -6.63
N VAL A 43 -7.36 12.14 -6.81
CA VAL A 43 -5.98 12.42 -7.18
C VAL A 43 -5.63 11.69 -8.46
N THR A 44 -4.91 12.36 -9.38
CA THR A 44 -4.38 11.70 -10.57
C THR A 44 -2.98 11.16 -10.30
N ILE A 45 -2.82 9.84 -10.46
CA ILE A 45 -1.57 9.11 -10.24
C ILE A 45 -1.03 8.64 -11.59
N ASN A 46 0.16 9.10 -11.96
CA ASN A 46 0.83 8.74 -13.21
C ASN A 46 1.91 7.71 -12.95
N HIS A 47 1.73 6.51 -13.46
CA HIS A 47 2.75 5.47 -13.44
C HIS A 47 3.50 5.42 -14.76
N THR A 48 4.83 5.38 -14.67
CA THR A 48 5.70 5.00 -15.79
C THR A 48 6.34 3.67 -15.42
N TYR A 49 5.99 2.64 -16.16
CA TYR A 49 6.47 1.28 -15.95
C TYR A 49 7.64 0.98 -16.88
N ASP A 50 8.61 0.23 -16.37
CA ASP A 50 9.69 -0.40 -17.11
C ASP A 50 9.65 -1.91 -16.82
N TYR A 51 9.21 -2.68 -17.82
CA TYR A 51 9.12 -4.13 -17.78
C TYR A 51 10.15 -4.72 -18.76
N TYR A 52 11.31 -5.12 -18.23
CA TYR A 52 12.46 -5.61 -18.99
C TYR A 52 12.86 -4.71 -20.18
N GLY A 53 12.87 -3.38 -19.98
CA GLY A 53 13.22 -2.40 -21.00
C GLY A 53 12.05 -1.92 -21.86
N LYS A 54 10.88 -2.57 -21.78
CA LYS A 54 9.66 -2.07 -22.41
C LYS A 54 9.00 -1.04 -21.49
N GLN A 55 9.00 0.21 -21.92
CA GLN A 55 8.40 1.31 -21.17
C GLN A 55 6.95 1.58 -21.61
N PHE A 56 6.07 1.84 -20.65
CA PHE A 56 4.69 2.22 -20.89
C PHE A 56 4.15 3.08 -19.74
N LYS A 57 3.11 3.88 -20.00
CA LYS A 57 2.58 4.85 -19.04
C LYS A 57 1.08 4.68 -18.85
N VAL A 58 0.65 4.77 -17.61
CA VAL A 58 -0.77 4.72 -17.26
C VAL A 58 -1.08 5.77 -16.21
N ALA A 59 -2.18 6.51 -16.39
CA ALA A 59 -2.64 7.50 -15.44
C ALA A 59 -3.97 7.06 -14.82
N TYR A 60 -4.12 7.24 -13.51
CA TYR A 60 -5.29 6.81 -12.74
C TYR A 60 -5.92 7.99 -12.03
N VAL A 61 -7.24 8.14 -12.14
CA VAL A 61 -8.02 9.02 -11.26
C VAL A 61 -8.48 8.18 -10.08
N TYR A 62 -7.86 8.39 -8.93
CA TYR A 62 -8.07 7.64 -7.70
C TYR A 62 -8.87 8.48 -6.71
N ASP A 63 -9.99 7.96 -6.20
CA ASP A 63 -10.74 8.59 -5.12
C ASP A 63 -10.15 8.18 -3.77
N GLU A 64 -9.60 9.14 -3.03
CA GLU A 64 -8.94 8.87 -1.76
C GLU A 64 -9.91 8.44 -0.66
N GLU A 65 -11.19 8.79 -0.77
CA GLU A 65 -12.23 8.45 0.20
C GLU A 65 -12.69 7.00 0.07
N SER A 66 -13.20 6.62 -1.11
CA SER A 66 -13.61 5.23 -1.38
C SER A 66 -12.43 4.26 -1.52
N GLY A 67 -11.29 4.78 -1.96
CA GLY A 67 -10.13 3.99 -2.34
C GLY A 67 -10.26 3.27 -3.68
N GLU A 68 -11.15 3.75 -4.55
CA GLU A 68 -11.41 3.18 -5.87
C GLU A 68 -10.73 4.00 -6.98
N VAL A 69 -10.34 3.31 -8.06
CA VAL A 69 -9.93 3.98 -9.30
C VAL A 69 -11.18 4.23 -10.15
N LEU A 70 -11.46 5.50 -10.40
CA LEU A 70 -12.62 5.97 -11.15
C LEU A 70 -12.38 5.90 -12.66
N LYS A 71 -11.13 6.13 -13.09
CA LYS A 71 -10.74 6.19 -14.49
C LYS A 71 -9.26 5.80 -14.67
N ALA A 72 -8.94 5.17 -15.79
CA ALA A 72 -7.57 4.93 -16.25
C ALA A 72 -7.40 5.38 -17.71
N ASP A 73 -6.27 6.02 -18.00
CA ASP A 73 -5.89 6.50 -19.34
C ASP A 73 -4.43 6.09 -19.66
N GLY A 74 -4.04 6.14 -20.94
CA GLY A 74 -2.69 5.80 -21.41
C GLY A 74 -2.61 4.39 -22.00
N ASP A 75 -1.51 3.68 -21.74
CA ASP A 75 -1.21 2.34 -22.26
C ASP A 75 -1.95 1.22 -21.49
N VAL A 76 -3.25 1.40 -21.25
CA VAL A 76 -4.08 0.52 -20.41
C VAL A 76 -4.18 -0.90 -20.99
N GLU A 77 -4.26 -1.05 -22.31
CA GLU A 77 -4.33 -2.36 -22.97
C GLU A 77 -3.06 -3.17 -22.73
N LEU A 78 -1.89 -2.53 -22.80
CA LEU A 78 -0.61 -3.18 -22.52
C LEU A 78 -0.46 -3.51 -21.03
N ALA A 79 -0.92 -2.62 -20.13
CA ALA A 79 -0.97 -2.93 -18.71
C ALA A 79 -1.86 -4.15 -18.44
N GLN A 80 -3.01 -4.25 -19.11
CA GLN A 80 -3.89 -5.41 -19.00
C GLN A 80 -3.25 -6.69 -19.56
N GLU A 81 -2.47 -6.60 -20.65
CA GLU A 81 -1.74 -7.75 -21.19
C GLU A 81 -0.70 -8.28 -20.19
N ILE A 82 0.07 -7.38 -19.56
CA ILE A 82 1.17 -7.75 -18.65
C ILE A 82 0.63 -8.24 -17.31
N PHE A 83 -0.35 -7.54 -16.76
CA PHE A 83 -0.74 -7.77 -15.38
C PHE A 83 -2.13 -8.42 -15.22
N GLY A 84 -2.94 -8.45 -16.27
CA GLY A 84 -4.34 -8.87 -16.20
C GLY A 84 -4.55 -10.35 -15.89
N ASP A 85 -3.56 -11.22 -16.11
CA ASP A 85 -3.64 -12.63 -15.71
C ASP A 85 -2.98 -12.81 -14.34
N GLU A 86 -3.77 -13.01 -13.27
CA GLU A 86 -3.24 -13.10 -11.91
C GLU A 86 -2.20 -14.21 -11.69
N GLU A 87 -2.28 -15.31 -12.44
CA GLU A 87 -1.35 -16.44 -12.29
C GLU A 87 0.02 -16.10 -12.89
N ARG A 88 0.01 -15.36 -14.01
CA ARG A 88 1.20 -14.98 -14.78
C ARG A 88 1.69 -13.55 -14.52
N ALA A 89 0.91 -12.74 -13.82
CA ALA A 89 1.22 -11.34 -13.57
C ALA A 89 2.53 -11.20 -12.79
N PRO A 90 3.32 -10.16 -13.08
CA PRO A 90 4.49 -9.80 -12.31
C PRO A 90 4.20 -9.71 -10.80
N LYS A 91 5.07 -10.33 -10.00
CA LYS A 91 4.90 -10.42 -8.53
C LYS A 91 5.82 -9.45 -7.78
N SER A 92 6.50 -8.56 -8.48
CA SER A 92 7.57 -7.78 -7.87
C SER A 92 7.70 -6.40 -8.49
N LEU A 93 7.54 -5.35 -7.67
CA LEU A 93 7.73 -3.96 -8.09
C LEU A 93 8.83 -3.30 -7.28
N PHE A 94 9.60 -2.46 -7.96
CA PHE A 94 10.67 -1.68 -7.36
C PHE A 94 10.52 -0.21 -7.70
N PHE A 95 10.59 0.62 -6.67
CA PHE A 95 10.40 2.07 -6.72
C PHE A 95 11.67 2.76 -6.26
N ASP A 96 12.28 3.56 -7.13
CA ASP A 96 13.55 4.23 -6.87
C ASP A 96 13.34 5.73 -6.62
N ASN A 97 14.03 6.28 -5.61
CA ASN A 97 14.10 7.70 -5.26
C ASN A 97 12.75 8.40 -5.22
N GLN A 98 11.75 7.75 -4.61
CA GLN A 98 10.39 8.29 -4.54
C GLN A 98 10.40 9.63 -3.81
N LYS A 99 9.79 10.63 -4.45
CA LYS A 99 9.57 11.94 -3.85
C LYS A 99 8.27 11.88 -3.07
N GLU A 100 8.35 12.19 -1.79
CA GLU A 100 7.19 12.23 -0.92
C GLU A 100 6.09 13.14 -1.49
N GLY A 101 4.86 12.62 -1.53
CA GLY A 101 3.69 13.32 -2.06
C GLY A 101 3.63 13.44 -3.58
N SER A 102 4.62 12.92 -4.32
CA SER A 102 4.54 12.88 -5.77
C SER A 102 3.58 11.80 -6.23
N THR A 103 2.78 12.15 -7.24
CA THR A 103 1.88 11.24 -7.94
C THR A 103 2.47 10.77 -9.27
N ASP A 104 3.69 11.19 -9.61
CA ASP A 104 4.45 10.71 -10.76
C ASP A 104 5.41 9.62 -10.31
N ILE A 105 5.01 8.37 -10.50
CA ILE A 105 5.67 7.20 -9.92
C ILE A 105 6.37 6.40 -11.01
N GLN A 106 7.67 6.20 -10.84
CA GLN A 106 8.49 5.35 -11.70
C GLN A 106 8.55 3.94 -11.11
N VAL A 107 8.26 2.94 -11.93
CA VAL A 107 8.10 1.55 -11.49
C VAL A 107 8.95 0.63 -12.34
N LYS A 108 9.84 -0.13 -11.71
CA LYS A 108 10.48 -1.30 -12.35
C LYS A 108 9.71 -2.55 -11.99
N VAL A 109 9.35 -3.32 -13.00
CA VAL A 109 8.47 -4.49 -12.91
C VAL A 109 9.28 -5.76 -13.12
N PHE A 110 9.10 -6.74 -12.24
CA PHE A 110 9.78 -8.03 -12.29
C PHE A 110 8.78 -9.18 -12.09
N ASP A 111 9.03 -10.30 -12.76
CA ASP A 111 8.14 -11.46 -12.68
C ASP A 111 8.13 -12.07 -11.28
N ASN A 112 9.28 -12.06 -10.62
CA ASN A 112 9.49 -12.68 -9.32
C ASN A 112 10.44 -11.86 -8.42
N GLY A 113 10.44 -12.24 -7.14
CA GLY A 113 11.22 -11.54 -6.13
C GLY A 113 12.73 -11.80 -6.20
N GLU A 114 13.17 -12.83 -6.92
CA GLU A 114 14.59 -13.14 -7.11
C GLU A 114 15.20 -12.13 -8.10
N ASP A 115 14.54 -11.89 -9.23
CA ASP A 115 14.96 -10.89 -10.23
C ASP A 115 14.99 -9.47 -9.63
N LEU A 116 13.98 -9.13 -8.82
CA LEU A 116 13.95 -7.86 -8.12
C LEU A 116 15.11 -7.73 -7.12
N GLN A 117 15.43 -8.78 -6.37
CA GLN A 117 16.55 -8.76 -5.43
C GLN A 117 17.90 -8.68 -6.14
N GLU A 118 18.07 -9.39 -7.25
CA GLU A 118 19.26 -9.29 -8.09
C GLU A 118 19.43 -7.86 -8.60
N TYR A 119 18.39 -7.28 -9.18
CA TYR A 119 18.40 -5.88 -9.62
C TYR A 119 18.74 -4.93 -8.47
N ALA A 120 18.06 -5.08 -7.33
CA ALA A 120 18.26 -4.24 -6.18
C ALA A 120 19.69 -4.33 -5.62
N SER A 121 20.30 -5.52 -5.61
CA SER A 121 21.70 -5.70 -5.17
C SER A 121 22.70 -4.96 -6.05
N LYS A 122 22.38 -4.77 -7.34
CA LYS A 122 23.22 -4.01 -8.27
C LYS A 122 23.11 -2.51 -8.04
N VAL A 123 21.91 -2.00 -7.70
CA VAL A 123 21.69 -0.55 -7.48
C VAL A 123 21.96 -0.10 -6.04
N ALA A 124 21.70 -0.97 -5.07
CA ALA A 124 21.97 -0.75 -3.65
C ALA A 124 23.34 -1.32 -3.30
N GLU A 125 24.40 -0.71 -3.85
CA GLU A 125 25.79 -1.06 -3.51
C GLU A 125 25.98 -1.14 -1.99
N GLU A 126 26.70 -2.16 -1.52
CA GLU A 126 26.89 -2.49 -0.09
C GLU A 126 25.65 -3.00 0.65
N PHE A 127 24.54 -3.26 -0.05
CA PHE A 127 23.46 -4.05 0.51
C PHE A 127 24.00 -5.46 0.79
N PRO A 128 24.01 -5.91 2.06
CA PRO A 128 24.65 -7.17 2.44
C PRO A 128 23.93 -8.42 1.89
N GLY A 129 22.79 -8.21 1.22
CA GLY A 129 21.93 -9.29 0.74
C GLY A 129 21.41 -10.16 1.90
N ASP A 130 20.81 -11.29 1.55
CA ASP A 130 20.45 -12.30 2.55
C ASP A 130 21.68 -13.11 3.02
N GLN A 131 22.83 -13.02 2.33
CA GLN A 131 24.01 -13.85 2.57
C GLN A 131 24.70 -13.55 3.91
N GLU A 132 24.95 -12.28 4.28
CA GLU A 132 25.53 -11.95 5.60
C GLU A 132 24.60 -12.34 6.77
N ALA A 133 23.28 -12.43 6.52
CA ALA A 133 22.27 -12.71 7.54
C ALA A 133 21.91 -14.20 7.70
N THR A 134 22.34 -15.05 6.77
CA THR A 134 21.94 -16.47 6.70
C THR A 134 23.09 -17.46 6.93
N GLU A 135 24.34 -17.00 7.08
CA GLU A 135 25.45 -17.88 7.47
C GLU A 135 25.10 -18.66 8.75
N GLY A 136 25.00 -19.99 8.62
CA GLY A 136 24.66 -20.92 9.71
C GLY A 136 23.17 -21.05 10.05
N ARG A 137 22.24 -20.42 9.32
CA ARG A 137 20.79 -20.50 9.59
C ARG A 137 20.03 -21.13 8.42
N SER A 138 19.52 -22.33 8.62
CA SER A 138 18.92 -23.18 7.57
C SER A 138 17.49 -22.81 7.13
N SER A 139 16.86 -21.80 7.74
CA SER A 139 15.45 -21.48 7.47
C SER A 139 15.26 -20.09 6.86
N LYS A 140 14.52 -20.03 5.74
CA LYS A 140 14.04 -18.79 5.09
C LYS A 140 13.11 -17.98 6.01
N CYS A 141 12.62 -18.57 7.10
CA CYS A 141 11.63 -17.99 8.00
C CYS A 141 12.23 -17.67 9.38
N ASN A 142 13.11 -16.68 9.44
CA ASN A 142 13.70 -16.21 10.68
C ASN A 142 13.81 -14.69 10.68
N SER A 143 13.57 -14.07 11.85
CA SER A 143 13.90 -12.66 12.03
C SER A 143 15.37 -12.49 12.36
N TYR A 144 15.95 -11.38 11.92
CA TYR A 144 17.36 -11.06 12.09
C TYR A 144 17.57 -9.55 12.08
N ASP A 145 18.47 -9.07 12.93
CA ASP A 145 18.78 -7.66 13.07
C ASP A 145 20.30 -7.46 13.07
N LEU A 146 20.77 -6.47 12.31
CA LEU A 146 22.07 -5.85 12.46
C LEU A 146 21.88 -4.43 12.96
N TYR A 147 22.52 -4.10 14.09
CA TYR A 147 22.48 -2.76 14.65
C TYR A 147 23.15 -1.74 13.72
N GLY A 148 22.63 -0.51 13.75
CA GLY A 148 23.13 0.59 12.94
C GLY A 148 22.37 1.87 13.20
N THR A 149 22.27 2.74 12.19
CA THR A 149 21.69 4.08 12.33
C THR A 149 20.37 4.25 11.56
N GLY A 150 19.94 3.23 10.82
CA GLY A 150 18.68 3.25 10.08
C GLY A 150 17.48 3.18 11.01
N ARG A 151 16.41 3.86 10.63
CA ARG A 151 15.13 3.85 11.36
C ARG A 151 13.98 3.66 10.39
N PHE A 152 13.15 2.66 10.66
CA PHE A 152 12.05 2.24 9.80
C PHE A 152 10.77 2.34 10.62
N TYR A 153 9.90 3.26 10.21
CA TYR A 153 8.63 3.54 10.86
C TYR A 153 7.49 3.07 9.96
N PHE A 154 6.55 2.35 10.56
CA PHE A 154 5.39 1.80 9.88
C PHE A 154 4.11 2.32 10.52
N TYR A 155 3.08 2.55 9.70
CA TYR A 155 1.86 3.21 10.13
C TYR A 155 0.63 2.54 9.53
N LYS A 156 -0.40 2.38 10.37
CA LYS A 156 -1.62 1.67 10.00
C LYS A 156 -2.47 2.43 8.97
N HIS A 157 -2.40 3.76 8.98
CA HIS A 157 -3.17 4.60 8.08
C HIS A 157 -2.26 5.40 7.16
N ALA A 158 -2.81 5.87 6.05
CA ALA A 158 -2.10 6.79 5.16
C ALA A 158 -1.71 8.07 5.92
N TYR A 159 -0.75 8.79 5.38
CA TYR A 159 -0.21 10.04 5.91
C TYR A 159 0.35 9.89 7.33
N TYR A 160 1.03 8.77 7.59
CA TYR A 160 1.77 8.46 8.82
C TYR A 160 0.92 8.46 10.09
N ASN A 161 -0.33 8.02 9.96
CA ASN A 161 -1.27 7.99 11.06
C ASN A 161 -1.32 6.58 11.70
N THR A 162 -1.39 6.55 13.04
CA THR A 162 -1.32 5.37 13.90
C THR A 162 -0.02 4.57 13.74
N TYR A 163 0.96 4.90 14.58
CA TYR A 163 2.29 4.27 14.59
C TYR A 163 2.24 2.79 15.03
N MET A 164 2.88 1.92 14.26
CA MET A 164 2.97 0.47 14.50
C MET A 164 4.29 0.14 15.20
N SER A 165 4.34 0.34 16.52
CA SER A 165 5.57 0.21 17.30
C SER A 165 6.19 -1.18 17.28
N GLY A 166 5.38 -2.25 17.21
CA GLY A 166 5.88 -3.64 17.17
C GLY A 166 6.52 -4.03 15.84
N MET A 167 6.15 -3.37 14.74
CA MET A 167 6.71 -3.61 13.41
C MET A 167 7.90 -2.70 13.10
N SER A 168 7.94 -1.51 13.72
CA SER A 168 8.99 -0.52 13.48
C SER A 168 10.34 -0.98 14.02
N ARG A 169 11.41 -0.52 13.36
CA ARG A 169 12.79 -0.94 13.64
C ARG A 169 13.68 0.27 13.78
N MET A 170 14.25 0.43 14.97
CA MET A 170 15.09 1.57 15.33
C MET A 170 16.55 1.14 15.42
N ASP A 171 17.44 2.02 14.98
CA ASP A 171 18.89 1.83 15.06
C ASP A 171 19.33 0.48 14.45
N ARG A 172 18.83 0.21 13.23
CA ARG A 172 19.14 -0.98 12.44
C ARG A 172 19.86 -0.60 11.16
N ARG A 173 21.00 -1.22 10.89
CA ARG A 173 21.66 -1.21 9.58
C ARG A 173 20.92 -2.10 8.61
N TYR A 174 20.51 -3.27 9.08
CA TYR A 174 19.75 -4.25 8.32
C TYR A 174 18.81 -4.96 9.27
N TYR A 175 17.62 -5.31 8.80
CA TYR A 175 16.73 -6.19 9.52
C TYR A 175 15.92 -7.06 8.57
N ARG A 176 15.44 -8.17 9.11
CA ARG A 176 14.44 -9.03 8.50
C ARG A 176 13.43 -9.37 9.57
N ASP A 177 12.15 -9.20 9.23
CA ASP A 177 11.04 -9.58 10.08
C ASP A 177 10.15 -10.57 9.33
N HIS A 178 10.25 -11.86 9.67
CA HIS A 178 9.57 -12.91 8.92
C HIS A 178 8.06 -12.94 9.18
N TRP A 179 7.60 -12.30 10.25
CA TRP A 179 6.19 -12.19 10.58
C TRP A 179 5.94 -10.94 11.42
N VAL A 180 5.16 -10.01 10.88
CA VAL A 180 4.88 -8.73 11.55
C VAL A 180 3.92 -8.85 12.74
N GLY A 181 3.31 -10.02 12.96
CA GLY A 181 2.35 -10.25 14.03
C GLY A 181 0.89 -10.05 13.60
N SER A 182 -0.04 -10.79 14.21
CA SER A 182 -1.47 -10.77 13.86
C SER A 182 -2.14 -9.40 14.05
N GLY A 183 -1.65 -8.59 14.99
CA GLY A 183 -2.17 -7.25 15.24
C GLY A 183 -1.78 -6.21 14.18
N TYR A 184 -0.82 -6.53 13.32
CA TYR A 184 -0.22 -5.62 12.34
C TYR A 184 -0.32 -6.13 10.89
N ASN A 185 -0.48 -7.45 10.73
CA ASN A 185 -0.71 -8.08 9.45
C ASN A 185 -1.86 -7.38 8.73
N ASP A 186 -1.68 -7.12 7.44
CA ASP A 186 -2.73 -6.58 6.57
C ASP A 186 -3.25 -5.19 6.96
N GLN A 187 -2.42 -4.40 7.66
CA GLN A 187 -2.81 -3.09 8.17
C GLN A 187 -1.89 -1.95 7.74
N LEU A 188 -0.79 -2.23 7.03
CA LEU A 188 0.18 -1.19 6.69
C LEU A 188 -0.37 -0.24 5.61
N SER A 189 -0.27 1.07 5.80
CA SER A 189 -0.74 2.04 4.79
C SER A 189 0.25 3.15 4.48
N SER A 190 1.24 3.39 5.34
CA SER A 190 2.32 4.33 5.07
C SER A 190 3.58 3.96 5.85
N LEU A 191 4.72 4.45 5.41
CA LEU A 191 6.01 4.18 6.04
C LEU A 191 7.00 5.34 5.86
N ILE A 192 7.93 5.46 6.80
CA ILE A 192 9.06 6.37 6.73
C ILE A 192 10.34 5.57 6.97
N VAL A 193 11.33 5.74 6.10
CA VAL A 193 12.68 5.24 6.33
C VAL A 193 13.60 6.43 6.54
N LYS A 194 14.33 6.46 7.65
CA LYS A 194 15.37 7.46 7.92
C LYS A 194 16.74 6.80 7.90
N LYS A 195 17.70 7.54 7.34
CA LYS A 195 19.11 7.15 7.22
C LYS A 195 20.00 8.37 7.44
N PRO A 196 21.30 8.19 7.76
CA PRO A 196 22.23 9.30 7.73
C PRO A 196 22.35 9.91 6.33
N TRP A 197 22.85 11.14 6.26
CA TRP A 197 23.14 11.78 4.99
C TRP A 197 24.18 11.00 4.18
N ASN A 198 24.08 11.01 2.85
CA ASN A 198 24.96 10.27 1.93
C ASN A 198 24.98 8.75 2.15
N ARG A 199 23.95 8.20 2.76
CA ARG A 199 23.73 6.76 2.88
C ARG A 199 22.65 6.31 1.91
N ARG A 200 22.45 5.00 1.75
CA ARG A 200 21.38 4.41 0.94
C ARG A 200 20.35 3.77 1.86
N ALA A 201 19.12 3.62 1.38
CA ALA A 201 18.06 2.92 2.12
C ALA A 201 17.21 2.08 1.18
N LEU A 202 16.78 0.93 1.67
CA LEU A 202 15.95 -0.03 0.97
C LEU A 202 14.98 -0.66 1.96
N VAL A 203 13.71 -0.76 1.60
CA VAL A 203 12.73 -1.54 2.36
C VAL A 203 11.91 -2.40 1.41
N TYR A 204 11.70 -3.65 1.80
CA TYR A 204 10.85 -4.59 1.11
C TYR A 204 9.64 -4.94 1.97
N LEU A 205 8.47 -4.92 1.33
CA LEU A 205 7.20 -5.35 1.90
C LEU A 205 6.75 -6.61 1.18
N TYR A 206 6.44 -7.67 1.92
CA TYR A 206 6.05 -8.96 1.37
C TYR A 206 4.62 -9.32 1.76
N GLN A 207 3.92 -9.96 0.82
CA GLN A 207 2.52 -10.36 0.98
C GLN A 207 2.30 -11.42 2.05
N HIS A 208 3.29 -12.30 2.23
CA HIS A 208 3.16 -13.45 3.13
C HIS A 208 4.29 -13.45 4.15
N SER A 209 4.09 -14.23 5.21
CA SER A 209 5.14 -14.51 6.17
C SER A 209 6.34 -15.18 5.47
N CYS A 210 7.48 -15.17 6.14
CA CYS A 210 8.71 -15.79 5.64
C CYS A 210 9.17 -15.25 4.26
N TYR A 211 8.87 -13.98 3.95
CA TYR A 211 9.28 -13.31 2.71
C TYR A 211 8.68 -13.93 1.44
N GLY A 212 7.46 -14.44 1.52
CA GLY A 212 6.75 -15.04 0.40
C GLY A 212 5.74 -14.12 -0.31
N GLY A 213 5.24 -14.59 -1.45
CA GLY A 213 4.20 -13.91 -2.23
C GLY A 213 4.70 -12.72 -3.02
N LYS A 214 3.81 -11.76 -3.26
CA LYS A 214 4.12 -10.48 -3.91
C LYS A 214 5.10 -9.65 -3.06
N VAL A 215 5.98 -8.89 -3.71
CA VAL A 215 6.93 -8.00 -3.03
C VAL A 215 6.97 -6.61 -3.67
N ILE A 216 7.00 -5.60 -2.80
CA ILE A 216 7.26 -4.21 -3.19
C ILE A 216 8.54 -3.73 -2.52
N GLY A 217 9.47 -3.20 -3.31
CA GLY A 217 10.71 -2.58 -2.84
C GLY A 217 10.71 -1.07 -3.02
N PHE A 218 11.04 -0.32 -1.96
CA PHE A 218 11.32 1.11 -2.04
C PHE A 218 12.79 1.36 -1.75
N TYR A 219 13.45 2.04 -2.68
CA TYR A 219 14.86 2.36 -2.60
C TYR A 219 15.06 3.87 -2.65
N GLN A 220 16.06 4.32 -1.91
CA GLN A 220 16.59 5.66 -2.02
C GLN A 220 18.11 5.60 -2.06
N SER A 221 18.65 6.21 -3.10
CA SER A 221 20.08 6.39 -3.29
C SER A 221 20.71 7.35 -2.28
N VAL A 222 22.01 7.57 -2.45
CA VAL A 222 22.81 8.57 -1.73
C VAL A 222 22.14 9.93 -1.81
N GLY A 223 21.97 10.60 -0.66
CA GLY A 223 21.36 11.93 -0.60
C GLY A 223 20.55 12.14 0.67
N PRO A 224 19.28 12.60 0.58
CA PRO A 224 18.45 12.97 1.73
C PRO A 224 18.44 11.92 2.85
N SER A 225 18.20 12.38 4.08
CA SER A 225 18.24 11.56 5.30
C SER A 225 17.08 10.53 5.43
N GLY A 226 16.51 10.09 4.30
CA GLY A 226 15.38 9.20 4.27
C GLY A 226 14.35 9.54 3.19
N PHE A 227 13.33 8.69 3.12
CA PHE A 227 12.16 8.85 2.27
C PHE A 227 10.89 8.48 3.04
N GLY A 228 9.77 9.03 2.58
CA GLY A 228 8.44 8.74 3.11
C GLY A 228 7.52 8.27 1.99
N VAL A 229 6.75 7.22 2.27
CA VAL A 229 5.65 6.76 1.43
C VAL A 229 4.37 7.06 2.19
N ALA A 230 3.79 8.23 1.93
CA ALA A 230 2.63 8.73 2.64
C ALA A 230 1.37 7.90 2.36
N ASN A 231 1.23 7.30 1.18
CA ASN A 231 0.06 6.51 0.84
C ASN A 231 0.45 5.31 -0.02
N LEU A 232 0.57 4.13 0.61
CA LEU A 232 0.92 2.88 -0.10
C LEU A 232 -0.11 2.49 -1.17
N LYS A 233 -1.33 3.03 -1.08
CA LYS A 233 -2.38 2.79 -2.07
C LYS A 233 -2.02 3.30 -3.47
N TRP A 234 -1.09 4.25 -3.55
CA TRP A 234 -0.59 4.76 -4.83
C TRP A 234 0.43 3.82 -5.51
N TYR A 235 0.96 2.80 -4.83
CA TYR A 235 2.12 2.01 -5.30
C TYR A 235 1.77 0.54 -5.61
N THR A 236 0.51 0.26 -5.93
CA THR A 236 -0.06 -1.10 -5.81
C THR A 236 0.20 -2.01 -7.02
N MET A 237 0.23 -3.33 -6.77
CA MET A 237 0.38 -4.42 -7.74
C MET A 237 -0.93 -5.17 -7.94
N SER A 238 -1.69 -4.94 -9.00
CA SER A 238 -3.12 -5.27 -8.93
C SER A 238 -3.78 -6.23 -9.94
N GLY A 239 -3.31 -7.42 -10.36
CA GLY A 239 -4.13 -8.52 -10.99
C GLY A 239 -5.35 -8.25 -11.95
N TRP A 240 -6.13 -9.25 -12.40
CA TRP A 240 -7.28 -9.03 -13.35
C TRP A 240 -8.29 -7.95 -12.86
N TRP A 241 -8.29 -7.62 -11.57
CA TRP A 241 -9.07 -6.55 -10.93
C TRP A 241 -8.29 -5.25 -10.60
N PHE A 242 -7.41 -4.79 -11.51
CA PHE A 242 -6.48 -3.63 -11.39
C PHE A 242 -6.98 -2.30 -10.79
N TRP A 243 -8.28 -2.14 -10.49
CA TRP A 243 -8.89 -0.84 -10.19
C TRP A 243 -9.60 -0.70 -8.84
N ARG A 244 -9.78 -1.76 -8.03
CA ARG A 244 -10.70 -1.68 -6.87
C ARG A 244 -10.10 -1.84 -5.47
N LYS A 245 -8.95 -2.48 -5.32
CA LYS A 245 -8.38 -2.71 -3.99
C LYS A 245 -6.88 -2.49 -3.98
N SER A 246 -6.46 -1.56 -3.14
CA SER A 246 -5.07 -1.34 -2.85
C SER A 246 -4.45 -2.51 -2.09
N TRP A 247 -3.23 -2.89 -2.45
CA TRP A 247 -2.42 -3.97 -1.87
C TRP A 247 -1.86 -3.67 -0.47
N ASN A 248 -2.04 -2.46 0.04
CA ASN A 248 -1.46 -2.03 1.31
C ASN A 248 -1.90 -2.92 2.52
N ASP A 249 -3.09 -3.50 2.44
CA ASP A 249 -3.66 -4.44 3.43
C ASP A 249 -3.14 -5.89 3.28
N GLN A 250 -1.94 -6.12 2.74
CA GLN A 250 -1.43 -7.49 2.55
C GLN A 250 -0.03 -7.72 3.12
N VAL A 251 0.52 -6.79 3.89
CA VAL A 251 1.91 -6.91 4.36
C VAL A 251 2.00 -7.83 5.58
N SER A 252 2.71 -8.95 5.41
CA SER A 252 2.93 -9.97 6.45
C SER A 252 4.38 -10.12 6.89
N SER A 253 5.34 -9.71 6.08
CA SER A 253 6.76 -9.73 6.43
C SER A 253 7.53 -8.61 5.75
N THR A 254 8.65 -8.18 6.33
CA THR A 254 9.44 -7.07 5.80
C THR A 254 10.94 -7.29 5.95
N LYS A 255 11.71 -6.63 5.09
CA LYS A 255 13.16 -6.49 5.25
C LYS A 255 13.52 -5.04 5.04
N GLY A 256 14.54 -4.55 5.72
CA GLY A 256 15.03 -3.20 5.48
C GLY A 256 16.52 -3.10 5.68
N TRP A 257 17.11 -2.14 4.97
CA TRP A 257 18.51 -1.79 5.03
C TRP A 257 18.66 -0.28 4.92
N ALA A 258 19.56 0.27 5.72
CA ALA A 258 19.91 1.66 5.67
C ALA A 258 21.35 1.82 6.16
N TRP A 259 22.25 2.17 5.23
CA TRP A 259 23.67 2.28 5.50
C TRP A 259 24.40 3.25 4.60
#